data_AF-Q5XKY1-F1
#
_entry.id   AF-Q5XKY1-F1
#
_cell.length_a   1.000
_cell.length_b   1.000
_cell.length_c   1.000
_cell.angle_alpha   90.00
_cell.angle_beta   90.00
_cell.angle_gamma   90.00
#
_symmetry.space_group_name_H-M   'P 1'
#
loop_
_entity.id
_entity.type
_entity.pdbx_description
1 polymer ?
#
loop_
_entity_poly.entity_id
_entity_poly.type
_entity_poly.pdbx_seq_one_letter_code
_entity_poly.pdbx_strand_id
1 'polypeptide(L)'
;IINNKNFDRRTGMNQRNGTDVDAANAMKVFAKLGYKVKVYNDQSVEQMKQVLTAVSKEDHSNAASFICVLLSHGDEGVFFGTDGSVELKFLTSLFRGDRCKSLVGKPKLFFIQACRGTDLDAGIETDSPDDEGARIPVEADFLYAYSTAPGYYSWRNTMTGSWFIQSL
;
A
#
# COMPACT_ATOMS: atom_id res chain seq x y z
N ILE A 1 2.59 -6.46 4.76
CA ILE A 1 3.29 -6.20 3.48
C ILE A 1 2.79 -7.21 2.46
N ILE A 2 2.26 -6.76 1.33
CA ILE A 2 1.95 -7.60 0.16
C ILE A 2 2.99 -7.26 -0.91
N ASN A 3 3.75 -8.26 -1.35
CA ASN A 3 4.87 -8.12 -2.27
C ASN A 3 4.66 -9.01 -3.50
N ASN A 4 4.15 -8.42 -4.58
CA ASN A 4 3.91 -9.13 -5.84
C ASN A 4 5.07 -8.86 -6.80
N LYS A 5 5.83 -9.92 -7.07
CA LYS A 5 7.00 -9.93 -7.95
C LYS A 5 6.68 -10.59 -9.28
N ASN A 6 6.02 -11.74 -9.23
CA ASN A 6 5.77 -12.60 -10.38
C ASN A 6 4.31 -12.53 -10.77
N PHE A 7 4.03 -12.44 -12.07
CA PHE A 7 2.69 -12.28 -12.60
C PHE A 7 2.42 -13.30 -13.70
N ASP A 8 1.19 -13.77 -13.78
CA ASP A 8 0.76 -14.71 -14.80
C ASP A 8 0.94 -14.07 -16.18
N ARG A 9 1.45 -14.86 -17.14
CA ARG A 9 1.70 -14.38 -18.51
C ARG A 9 0.49 -13.70 -19.16
N ARG A 10 -0.73 -14.15 -18.82
CA ARG A 10 -1.99 -13.59 -19.33
C ARG A 10 -2.24 -12.14 -18.93
N THR A 11 -1.62 -11.66 -17.85
CA THR A 11 -1.77 -10.28 -17.38
C THR A 11 -0.96 -9.29 -18.21
N GLY A 12 0.00 -9.77 -19.01
CA GLY A 12 0.94 -8.92 -19.75
C GLY A 12 1.96 -8.19 -18.86
N MET A 13 1.95 -8.42 -17.55
CA MET A 13 2.82 -7.72 -16.60
C MET A 13 4.20 -8.36 -16.52
N ASN A 14 5.23 -7.52 -16.52
CA ASN A 14 6.62 -7.95 -16.39
C ASN A 14 6.97 -8.29 -14.93
N GLN A 15 7.97 -9.14 -14.72
CA GLN A 15 8.49 -9.43 -13.38
C GLN A 15 9.03 -8.16 -12.69
N ARG A 16 8.70 -7.98 -11.42
CA ARG A 16 9.13 -6.82 -10.63
C ARG A 16 10.48 -7.07 -9.92
N ASN A 17 11.59 -7.11 -10.67
CA ASN A 17 12.94 -7.21 -10.09
C ASN A 17 13.28 -6.04 -9.14
N GLY A 18 13.79 -6.34 -7.94
CA GLY A 18 14.08 -5.38 -6.87
C GLY A 18 13.01 -5.27 -5.77
N THR A 19 11.80 -5.81 -5.96
CA THR A 19 10.70 -5.64 -4.98
C THR A 19 10.94 -6.39 -3.67
N ASP A 20 11.78 -7.43 -3.70
CA ASP A 20 12.15 -8.17 -2.48
C ASP A 20 13.06 -7.33 -1.58
N VAL A 21 13.88 -6.44 -2.18
CA VAL A 21 14.69 -5.47 -1.44
C VAL A 21 13.77 -4.44 -0.78
N ASP A 22 12.75 -3.96 -1.50
CA ASP A 22 11.73 -3.07 -0.95
C ASP A 22 10.98 -3.71 0.23
N ALA A 23 10.52 -4.94 0.05
CA ALA A 23 9.82 -5.68 1.10
C ALA A 23 10.71 -5.89 2.34
N ALA A 24 11.99 -6.22 2.14
CA ALA A 24 12.95 -6.40 3.23
C ALA A 24 13.24 -5.09 3.97
N ASN A 25 13.41 -3.97 3.25
CA ASN A 25 13.63 -2.65 3.84
C ASN A 25 12.41 -2.20 4.65
N ALA A 26 11.22 -2.28 4.09
CA ALA A 26 9.98 -1.96 4.79
C ALA A 26 9.79 -2.84 6.03
N MET A 27 10.06 -4.15 5.93
CA MET A 27 10.00 -5.06 7.07
C MET A 27 10.98 -4.63 8.18
N LYS A 28 12.22 -4.28 7.83
CA LYS A 28 13.25 -3.85 8.77
C LYS A 28 12.86 -2.56 9.49
N VAL A 29 12.38 -1.55 8.75
CA VAL A 29 11.96 -0.26 9.29
C VAL A 29 10.78 -0.44 10.25
N PHE A 30 9.71 -1.11 9.82
CA PHE A 30 8.52 -1.25 10.65
C PHE A 30 8.72 -2.20 11.83
N ALA A 31 9.56 -3.24 11.70
CA ALA A 31 9.95 -4.05 12.85
C ALA A 31 10.72 -3.23 13.89
N LYS A 32 11.62 -2.33 13.45
CA LYS A 32 12.35 -1.42 14.35
C LYS A 32 11.43 -0.42 15.06
N LEU A 33 10.35 -0.01 14.40
CA LEU A 33 9.30 0.83 14.99
C LEU A 33 8.32 0.06 15.91
N GLY A 34 8.55 -1.23 16.14
CA GLY A 34 7.78 -2.05 17.08
C GLY A 34 6.55 -2.73 16.47
N TYR A 35 6.36 -2.70 15.14
CA TYR A 35 5.26 -3.40 14.49
C TYR A 35 5.50 -4.90 14.37
N LYS A 36 4.44 -5.69 14.56
CA LYS A 36 4.41 -7.10 14.19
C LYS A 36 4.21 -7.24 12.68
N VAL A 37 5.29 -7.35 11.93
CA VAL A 37 5.26 -7.39 10.47
C VAL A 37 4.90 -8.79 9.95
N LYS A 38 3.90 -8.87 9.05
CA LYS A 38 3.58 -10.04 8.22
C LYS A 38 3.85 -9.74 6.75
N VAL A 39 4.51 -10.65 6.03
CA VAL A 39 4.83 -10.52 4.60
C VAL A 39 4.13 -11.61 3.81
N TYR A 40 3.44 -11.21 2.73
CA TYR A 40 2.75 -12.10 1.81
C TYR A 40 3.32 -11.87 0.40
N ASN A 41 3.91 -12.89 -0.20
CA ASN A 41 4.52 -12.80 -1.52
C ASN A 41 3.61 -13.37 -2.60
N ASP A 42 3.61 -12.76 -3.78
CA ASP A 42 2.95 -13.25 -4.99
C ASP A 42 1.52 -13.73 -4.73
N GLN A 43 0.68 -12.80 -4.28
CA GLN A 43 -0.73 -13.06 -3.97
C GLN A 43 -1.62 -12.81 -5.19
N SER A 44 -2.48 -13.78 -5.50
CA SER A 44 -3.59 -13.56 -6.43
C SER A 44 -4.56 -12.52 -5.88
N VAL A 45 -5.43 -11.98 -6.74
CA VAL A 45 -6.48 -11.04 -6.31
C VAL A 45 -7.30 -11.62 -5.17
N GLU A 46 -7.74 -12.88 -5.30
CA GLU A 46 -8.55 -13.53 -4.27
C GLU A 46 -7.77 -13.73 -2.96
N GLN A 47 -6.51 -14.14 -3.04
CA GLN A 47 -5.65 -14.27 -1.86
C GLN A 47 -5.43 -12.93 -1.15
N MET A 48 -5.19 -11.84 -1.89
CA MET A 48 -5.08 -10.50 -1.30
C MET A 48 -6.36 -10.09 -0.58
N LYS A 49 -7.53 -10.33 -1.18
CA LYS A 49 -8.83 -10.06 -0.56
C LYS A 49 -8.99 -10.85 0.73
N GLN A 50 -8.66 -12.15 0.72
CA GLN A 50 -8.74 -13.01 1.89
C GLN A 50 -7.80 -12.56 3.01
N VAL A 51 -6.55 -12.26 2.69
CA VAL A 51 -5.55 -11.76 3.66
C VAL A 51 -6.03 -10.46 4.30
N LEU A 52 -6.41 -9.46 3.50
CA LEU A 52 -6.81 -8.16 4.04
C LEU A 52 -8.15 -8.23 4.78
N THR A 53 -9.09 -9.08 4.34
CA THR A 53 -10.35 -9.31 5.05
C THR A 53 -10.13 -10.02 6.38
N ALA A 54 -9.20 -10.97 6.44
CA ALA A 54 -8.84 -11.64 7.68
C ALA A 54 -8.24 -10.62 8.67
N VAL A 55 -7.29 -9.80 8.20
CA VAL A 55 -6.64 -8.77 9.03
C VAL A 55 -7.66 -7.70 9.48
N SER A 56 -8.59 -7.26 8.63
CA SER A 56 -9.60 -6.28 9.04
C SER A 56 -10.58 -6.80 10.09
N LYS A 57 -10.69 -8.13 10.23
CA LYS A 57 -11.51 -8.80 11.26
C LYS A 57 -10.73 -9.16 12.53
N GLU A 58 -9.41 -8.94 12.57
CA GLU A 58 -8.62 -9.10 13.80
C GLU A 58 -9.04 -8.06 14.86
N ASP A 59 -8.79 -8.36 16.14
CA ASP A 59 -8.98 -7.39 17.21
C ASP A 59 -7.77 -6.46 17.34
N HIS A 60 -7.91 -5.24 16.83
CA HIS A 60 -6.89 -4.19 16.89
C HIS A 60 -7.00 -3.32 18.14
N SER A 61 -7.84 -3.65 19.13
CA SER A 61 -8.10 -2.78 20.30
C SER A 61 -6.83 -2.43 21.08
N ASN A 62 -5.85 -3.34 21.12
CA ASN A 62 -4.55 -3.12 21.77
C ASN A 62 -3.46 -2.55 20.83
N ALA A 63 -3.75 -2.37 19.54
CA ALA A 63 -2.82 -1.74 18.62
C ALA A 63 -2.96 -0.21 18.68
N ALA A 64 -1.84 0.52 18.53
CA ALA A 64 -1.85 1.98 18.43
C ALA A 64 -2.20 2.47 17.01
N SER A 65 -1.83 1.70 15.98
CA SER A 65 -2.06 2.01 14.56
C SER A 65 -1.95 0.75 13.70
N PHE A 66 -2.36 0.87 12.44
CA PHE A 66 -2.25 -0.17 11.42
C PHE A 66 -1.43 0.33 10.23
N ILE A 67 -0.59 -0.55 9.66
CA ILE A 67 0.21 -0.28 8.47
C ILE A 67 0.00 -1.36 7.42
N CYS A 68 -0.33 -0.96 6.20
CA CYS A 68 -0.38 -1.82 5.02
C CYS A 68 0.58 -1.32 3.94
N VAL A 69 1.58 -2.13 3.61
CA VAL A 69 2.51 -1.85 2.51
C VAL A 69 2.11 -2.73 1.32
N LEU A 70 1.83 -2.11 0.17
CA LEU A 70 1.37 -2.74 -1.06
C LEU A 70 2.39 -2.50 -2.17
N LEU A 71 3.10 -3.55 -2.59
CA LEU A 71 4.15 -3.50 -3.61
C LEU A 71 3.72 -4.35 -4.82
N SER A 72 3.29 -3.72 -5.91
CA SER A 72 2.87 -4.44 -7.13
C SER A 72 2.93 -3.54 -8.36
N HIS A 73 2.43 -4.04 -9.50
CA HIS A 73 1.97 -3.18 -10.58
C HIS A 73 0.63 -2.55 -10.20
N GLY A 74 0.31 -1.46 -10.88
CA GLY A 74 -0.94 -0.74 -10.72
C GLY A 74 -1.19 0.14 -11.92
N ASP A 75 -2.39 0.72 -11.91
CA ASP A 75 -2.80 1.78 -12.81
C ASP A 75 -3.72 2.74 -12.03
N GLU A 76 -4.34 3.71 -12.68
CA GLU A 76 -5.28 4.62 -12.05
C GLU A 76 -6.39 3.85 -11.29
N GLY A 77 -6.35 3.93 -9.95
CA GLY A 77 -7.33 3.29 -9.06
C GLY A 77 -7.19 1.78 -8.89
N VAL A 78 -6.23 1.14 -9.54
CA VAL A 78 -6.13 -0.32 -9.66
C VAL A 78 -4.80 -0.85 -9.12
N PHE A 79 -4.86 -2.00 -8.46
CA PHE A 79 -3.70 -2.73 -7.93
C PHE A 79 -3.68 -4.16 -8.46
N PHE A 80 -2.51 -4.66 -8.88
CA PHE A 80 -2.40 -6.01 -9.45
C PHE A 80 -2.14 -7.09 -8.40
N GLY A 81 -2.96 -8.14 -8.44
CA GLY A 81 -2.56 -9.47 -7.97
C GLY A 81 -1.71 -10.17 -9.03
N THR A 82 -1.24 -11.38 -8.73
CA THR A 82 -0.46 -12.16 -9.71
C THR A 82 -1.28 -12.52 -10.95
N ASP A 83 -2.59 -12.63 -10.82
CA ASP A 83 -3.49 -13.24 -11.79
C ASP A 83 -4.43 -12.26 -12.51
N GLY A 84 -4.41 -10.99 -12.09
CA GLY A 84 -5.30 -9.93 -12.57
C GLY A 84 -5.24 -8.69 -11.68
N SER A 85 -6.25 -7.84 -11.78
CA SER A 85 -6.29 -6.57 -11.07
C SER A 85 -7.51 -6.42 -10.16
N VAL A 86 -7.40 -5.53 -9.18
CA VAL A 86 -8.47 -5.22 -8.23
C VAL A 86 -8.47 -3.72 -7.93
N GLU A 87 -9.64 -3.16 -7.66
CA GLU A 87 -9.74 -1.79 -7.20
C GLU A 87 -9.00 -1.61 -5.87
N LEU A 88 -8.05 -0.68 -5.85
CA LEU A 88 -7.32 -0.35 -4.63
C LEU A 88 -8.28 0.12 -3.53
N LYS A 89 -9.32 0.88 -3.90
CA LYS A 89 -10.38 1.33 -3.01
C LYS A 89 -11.11 0.17 -2.33
N PHE A 90 -11.30 -0.94 -3.03
CA PHE A 90 -11.88 -2.13 -2.41
C PHE A 90 -10.99 -2.62 -1.26
N LEU A 91 -9.69 -2.78 -1.50
CA LEU A 91 -8.73 -3.27 -0.51
C LEU A 91 -8.64 -2.36 0.73
N THR A 92 -8.61 -1.04 0.52
CA THR A 92 -8.47 -0.08 1.62
C THR A 92 -9.78 0.11 2.37
N SER A 93 -10.93 0.00 1.68
CA SER A 93 -12.27 0.13 2.30
C SER A 93 -12.53 -0.90 3.39
N LEU A 94 -11.84 -2.05 3.38
CA LEU A 94 -11.95 -3.09 4.42
C LEU A 94 -11.61 -2.56 5.81
N PHE A 95 -10.83 -1.48 5.91
CA PHE A 95 -10.34 -0.89 7.16
C PHE A 95 -11.09 0.38 7.57
N ARG A 96 -12.16 0.76 6.85
CA ARG A 96 -13.02 1.89 7.22
C ARG A 96 -13.66 1.68 8.58
N GLY A 97 -14.02 2.78 9.26
CA GLY A 97 -14.58 2.72 10.61
C GLY A 97 -15.88 1.92 10.73
N ASP A 98 -16.69 1.86 9.67
CA ASP A 98 -17.92 1.05 9.63
C ASP A 98 -17.65 -0.45 9.50
N ARG A 99 -16.46 -0.85 9.03
CA ARG A 99 -16.08 -2.26 8.75
C ARG A 99 -15.04 -2.82 9.72
N CYS A 100 -14.12 -1.99 10.20
CA CYS A 100 -13.06 -2.35 11.14
C CYS A 100 -13.13 -1.47 12.40
N LYS A 101 -14.10 -1.78 13.28
CA LYS A 101 -14.42 -0.95 14.45
C LYS A 101 -13.25 -0.79 15.43
N SER A 102 -12.41 -1.82 15.57
CA SER A 102 -11.24 -1.82 16.46
C SER A 102 -10.10 -0.87 16.02
N LEU A 103 -10.18 -0.34 14.79
CA LEU A 103 -9.28 0.69 14.24
C LEU A 103 -9.93 2.08 14.12
N VAL A 104 -11.15 2.29 14.62
CA VAL A 104 -11.77 3.63 14.65
C VAL A 104 -10.95 4.55 15.57
N GLY A 105 -10.62 5.75 15.09
CA GLY A 105 -9.81 6.72 15.82
C GLY A 105 -8.32 6.36 15.92
N LYS A 106 -7.87 5.32 15.18
CA LYS A 106 -6.47 4.90 15.12
C LYS A 106 -5.90 5.13 13.72
N PRO A 107 -4.65 5.60 13.57
CA PRO A 107 -4.04 5.78 12.26
C PRO A 107 -3.97 4.48 11.44
N LYS A 108 -4.36 4.57 10.17
CA LYS A 108 -4.40 3.51 9.16
C LYS A 108 -3.53 3.93 7.98
N LEU A 109 -2.25 3.55 8.00
CA LEU A 109 -1.27 4.00 7.03
C LEU A 109 -1.15 3.00 5.88
N PHE A 110 -1.35 3.46 4.65
CA PHE A 110 -1.19 2.67 3.43
C PHE A 110 -0.02 3.22 2.62
N PHE A 111 1.03 2.41 2.46
CA PHE A 111 2.19 2.71 1.62
C PHE A 111 2.07 1.93 0.32
N ILE A 112 1.86 2.63 -0.79
CA ILE A 112 1.47 2.01 -2.05
C ILE A 112 2.55 2.30 -3.09
N GLN A 113 3.33 1.27 -3.39
CA GLN A 113 4.30 1.23 -4.46
C GLN A 113 3.69 0.51 -5.65
N ALA A 114 3.02 1.29 -6.50
CA ALA A 114 2.43 0.85 -7.76
C ALA A 114 2.36 2.04 -8.73
N CYS A 115 2.37 1.79 -10.04
CA CYS A 115 2.11 2.86 -11.02
C CYS A 115 0.66 3.36 -10.88
N ARG A 116 0.41 4.62 -11.23
CA ARG A 116 -0.93 5.23 -11.21
C ARG A 116 -1.32 5.83 -12.57
N GLY A 117 -0.69 5.35 -13.63
CA GLY A 117 -0.80 5.85 -15.01
C GLY A 117 0.49 5.62 -15.80
N THR A 118 0.53 6.16 -17.01
CA THR A 118 1.65 6.01 -17.97
C THR A 118 2.50 7.27 -18.14
N ASP A 119 2.12 8.39 -17.54
CA ASP A 119 2.79 9.67 -17.78
C ASP A 119 4.07 9.81 -16.93
N LEU A 120 5.01 10.62 -17.41
CA LEU A 120 6.27 10.92 -16.73
C LEU A 120 6.16 12.27 -16.02
N ASP A 121 6.42 12.31 -14.70
CA ASP A 121 6.29 13.53 -13.89
C ASP A 121 7.51 14.44 -14.07
N ALA A 122 7.27 15.72 -14.34
CA ALA A 122 8.30 16.74 -14.53
C ALA A 122 8.70 17.45 -13.22
N GLY A 123 7.92 17.30 -12.13
CA GLY A 123 8.20 17.83 -10.79
C GLY A 123 8.03 19.35 -10.61
N ILE A 124 7.53 19.79 -9.44
CA ILE A 124 7.54 21.18 -8.92
C ILE A 124 7.31 21.18 -7.39
N GLU A 125 7.85 22.16 -6.66
CA GLU A 125 7.77 22.31 -5.18
C GLU A 125 6.68 23.31 -4.74
N THR A 126 5.96 23.05 -3.63
CA THR A 126 5.12 24.06 -2.92
C THR A 126 4.90 23.78 -1.42
N ASP A 127 4.79 24.85 -0.62
CA ASP A 127 4.52 24.90 0.84
C ASP A 127 3.01 24.88 1.21
N SER A 128 2.65 24.36 2.41
CA SER A 128 1.25 24.25 2.92
C SER A 128 1.05 24.88 4.31
N PRO A 129 -0.16 25.38 4.65
CA PRO A 129 -0.57 25.61 6.04
C PRO A 129 -1.91 24.92 6.47
N ASP A 130 -2.10 24.87 7.80
CA ASP A 130 -2.97 24.02 8.67
C ASP A 130 -4.45 24.45 8.95
N ASP A 131 -5.19 23.49 9.58
CA ASP A 131 -6.26 23.57 10.64
C ASP A 131 -7.76 23.80 10.26
N GLU A 132 -8.85 23.38 10.95
CA GLU A 132 -9.21 22.84 12.29
C GLU A 132 -10.47 21.90 12.23
N GLY A 133 -10.60 20.98 13.21
CA GLY A 133 -11.85 20.54 13.88
C GLY A 133 -12.98 19.83 13.08
N ALA A 134 -13.02 18.49 13.06
CA ALA A 134 -14.09 17.72 12.39
C ALA A 134 -14.55 16.45 13.14
N ARG A 135 -15.87 16.16 13.06
CA ARG A 135 -16.42 14.80 13.29
C ARG A 135 -15.66 13.83 12.42
N ILE A 136 -15.05 12.79 13.00
CA ILE A 136 -14.25 11.78 12.30
C ILE A 136 -15.10 11.16 11.18
N PRO A 137 -14.83 11.48 9.89
CA PRO A 137 -15.51 10.86 8.77
C PRO A 137 -15.16 9.37 8.71
N VAL A 138 -15.97 8.58 8.00
CA VAL A 138 -15.74 7.13 7.89
C VAL A 138 -14.40 6.76 7.23
N GLU A 139 -13.84 7.69 6.46
CA GLU A 139 -12.53 7.62 5.79
C GLU A 139 -11.41 8.37 6.54
N ALA A 140 -11.65 8.89 7.76
CA ALA A 140 -10.60 9.54 8.51
C ALA A 140 -9.54 8.56 9.06
N ASP A 141 -8.42 9.14 9.45
CA ASP A 141 -7.20 8.48 9.90
C ASP A 141 -6.54 7.57 8.85
N PHE A 142 -6.97 7.65 7.58
CA PHE A 142 -6.22 7.05 6.48
C PHE A 142 -5.14 8.02 6.01
N LEU A 143 -3.89 7.55 6.05
CA LEU A 143 -2.81 8.19 5.32
C LEU A 143 -2.48 7.29 4.13
N TYR A 144 -2.59 7.85 2.93
CA TYR A 144 -2.17 7.18 1.70
C TYR A 144 -0.86 7.82 1.24
N ALA A 145 0.24 7.10 1.44
CA ALA A 145 1.54 7.50 0.89
C ALA A 145 1.75 6.73 -0.41
N TYR A 146 1.51 7.42 -1.53
CA TYR A 146 1.76 6.89 -2.86
C TYR A 146 3.20 7.21 -3.28
N SER A 147 3.85 6.24 -3.94
CA SER A 147 5.18 6.43 -4.53
C SER A 147 5.18 7.30 -5.79
N THR A 148 4.01 7.77 -6.23
CA THR A 148 3.81 8.59 -7.42
C THR A 148 2.50 9.39 -7.32
N ALA A 149 2.47 10.58 -7.92
CA ALA A 149 1.24 11.36 -8.08
C ALA A 149 0.26 10.65 -9.04
N PRO A 150 -1.07 10.92 -8.95
CA PRO A 150 -2.03 10.37 -9.91
C PRO A 150 -1.62 10.65 -11.36
N GLY A 151 -1.70 9.65 -12.24
CA GLY A 151 -1.31 9.76 -13.65
C GLY A 151 0.14 9.36 -13.95
N TYR A 152 1.02 9.30 -12.96
CA TYR A 152 2.47 9.20 -13.19
C TYR A 152 3.09 7.83 -12.87
N TYR A 153 4.20 7.52 -13.54
CA TYR A 153 4.95 6.27 -13.40
C TYR A 153 5.78 6.20 -12.10
N SER A 154 5.84 5.02 -11.47
CA SER A 154 6.65 4.83 -10.25
C SER A 154 7.96 4.09 -10.53
N TRP A 155 9.08 4.77 -10.29
CA TRP A 155 10.42 4.30 -10.61
C TRP A 155 10.97 3.29 -9.59
N ARG A 156 11.72 2.30 -10.09
CA ARG A 156 12.33 1.27 -9.26
C ARG A 156 13.66 0.80 -9.81
N ASN A 157 14.67 0.75 -8.94
CA ASN A 157 15.97 0.19 -9.25
C ASN A 157 15.95 -1.32 -8.96
N THR A 158 16.49 -2.12 -9.89
CA THR A 158 16.48 -3.58 -9.81
C THR A 158 17.42 -4.16 -8.75
N MET A 159 18.45 -3.41 -8.35
CA MET A 159 19.45 -3.81 -7.35
C MET A 159 19.15 -3.25 -5.95
N THR A 160 18.67 -2.01 -5.86
CA THR A 160 18.53 -1.30 -4.57
C THR A 160 17.09 -1.11 -4.10
N GLY A 161 16.09 -1.46 -4.94
CA GLY A 161 14.69 -1.22 -4.64
C GLY A 161 14.16 0.12 -5.19
N SER A 162 12.93 0.47 -4.88
CA SER A 162 12.30 1.74 -5.25
C SER A 162 12.82 2.89 -4.37
N TRP A 163 12.90 4.08 -4.96
CA TRP A 163 13.36 5.27 -4.24
C TRP A 163 12.42 5.62 -3.08
N PHE A 164 11.11 5.47 -3.30
CA PHE A 164 10.10 5.71 -2.27
C PHE A 164 10.32 4.87 -1.01
N ILE A 165 10.58 3.57 -1.18
CA ILE A 165 10.79 2.67 -0.04
C ILE A 165 12.18 2.84 0.59
N GLN A 166 13.20 3.23 -0.19
CA GLN A 166 14.51 3.55 0.37
C GLN A 166 14.50 4.82 1.24
N SER A 167 13.66 5.80 0.90
CA SER A 167 13.53 7.05 1.64
C SER A 167 12.58 6.97 2.85
N LEU A 168 11.86 5.84 3.00
CA LEU A 168 10.91 5.59 4.08
C LEU A 168 11.60 5.01 5.33
#